data_AF-A0A5E4QMT7-F1
#
_entry.id   AF-A0A5E4QMT7-F1
#
_cell.length_a   1.000
_cell.length_b   1.000
_cell.length_c   1.000
_cell.angle_alpha   90.00
_cell.angle_beta   90.00
_cell.angle_gamma   90.00
#
_symmetry.space_group_name_H-M   'P 1'
#
loop_
_entity.id
_entity.type
_entity.pdbx_description
1 polymer ?
#
loop_
_entity_poly.entity_id
_entity_poly.type
_entity_poly.pdbx_seq_one_letter_code
_entity_poly.pdbx_strand_id
1 'polypeptide(L)'
;MDALQASNRRILFNLLPAHVATHFLDNQFRTNMDLYHQSYHRVGVVFASITNYHEFYMELDGNNQGMECLRLLNEIIADFDERDSVQ
;
A
#
# COMPACT_ATOMS: atom_id res chain seq x y z
N MET A 1 12.48 21.89 8.00
CA MET A 1 11.56 21.88 6.84
C MET A 1 11.74 20.62 6.01
N ASP A 2 12.97 20.21 5.74
CA ASP A 2 13.29 19.06 4.88
C ASP A 2 12.74 17.72 5.39
N ALA A 3 12.79 17.47 6.71
CA ALA A 3 12.23 16.25 7.31
C ALA A 3 10.71 16.12 7.12
N LEU A 4 9.98 17.25 7.23
CA LEU A 4 8.53 17.28 7.01
C LEU A 4 8.19 17.05 5.54
N GLN A 5 8.96 17.66 4.64
CA GLN A 5 8.79 17.46 3.21
C GLN A 5 9.07 16.00 2.79
N ALA A 6 10.12 15.39 3.35
CA ALA A 6 10.44 13.99 3.12
C ALA A 6 9.34 13.05 3.65
N SER A 7 8.80 13.33 4.85
CA SER A 7 7.69 12.56 5.43
C SER A 7 6.42 12.65 4.57
N ASN A 8 6.01 13.85 4.19
CA ASN A 8 4.83 14.06 3.34
C ASN A 8 4.98 13.39 1.98
N ARG A 9 6.20 13.45 1.41
CA ARG A 9 6.53 12.73 0.18
C ARG A 9 6.32 11.23 0.37
N ARG A 10 6.88 10.64 1.44
CA ARG A 10 6.73 9.21 1.73
C ARG A 10 5.26 8.79 1.86
N ILE A 11 4.43 9.59 2.53
CA ILE A 11 2.99 9.32 2.66
C ILE A 11 2.31 9.29 1.28
N LEU A 12 2.66 10.22 0.38
CA LEU A 12 2.09 10.22 -0.97
C LEU A 12 2.48 8.99 -1.78
N PHE A 13 3.72 8.53 -1.69
CA PHE A 13 4.18 7.31 -2.37
C PHE A 13 3.58 6.02 -1.77
N ASN A 14 3.14 6.05 -0.51
CA ASN A 14 2.41 4.92 0.09
C ASN A 14 0.95 4.86 -0.37
N LEU A 15 0.37 5.98 -0.80
CA LEU A 15 -1.05 6.08 -1.19
C LEU A 15 -1.26 5.97 -2.70
N LEU A 16 -0.29 6.44 -3.49
CA LEU A 16 -0.39 6.54 -4.94
C LEU A 16 0.78 5.82 -5.60
N PRO A 17 0.57 5.20 -6.78
CA PRO A 17 1.69 4.71 -7.58
C PRO A 17 2.71 5.81 -7.86
N ALA A 18 4.00 5.46 -7.90
CA ALA A 18 5.09 6.45 -7.93
C ALA A 18 5.00 7.47 -9.08
N HIS A 19 4.59 7.03 -10.26
CA HIS A 19 4.41 7.91 -11.43
C HIS A 19 3.25 8.91 -11.24
N VAL A 20 2.17 8.49 -10.57
CA VAL A 20 1.03 9.33 -10.25
C VAL A 20 1.40 10.33 -9.15
N ALA A 21 2.08 9.89 -8.09
CA ALA A 21 2.57 10.77 -7.03
C ALA A 21 3.50 11.86 -7.58
N THR A 22 4.39 11.51 -8.51
CA THR A 22 5.31 12.46 -9.16
C THR A 22 4.57 13.52 -9.97
N HIS A 23 3.52 13.13 -10.70
CA HIS A 23 2.68 14.06 -11.46
C HIS A 23 2.07 15.15 -10.57
N PHE A 24 1.57 14.79 -9.37
CA PHE A 24 0.99 15.78 -8.44
C PHE A 24 2.02 16.59 -7.65
N LEU A 25 3.24 16.08 -7.49
CA LEU A 25 4.32 16.77 -6.79
C LEU A 25 5.05 17.79 -7.67
N ASP A 26 5.04 17.61 -8.99
CA ASP A 26 5.74 18.49 -9.92
C ASP A 26 5.09 19.88 -9.98
N ASN A 27 5.93 20.92 -9.90
CA ASN A 27 5.51 22.31 -9.75
C ASN A 27 4.72 22.84 -10.96
N GLN A 28 4.84 22.18 -12.11
CA GLN A 28 4.12 22.52 -13.34
C GLN A 28 2.61 22.21 -13.26
N PHE A 29 2.18 21.31 -12.36
CA PHE A 29 0.78 20.92 -12.18
C PHE A 29 0.12 21.54 -10.94
N ARG A 30 0.84 22.40 -10.20
CA ARG A 30 0.34 23.03 -8.96
C ARG A 30 -0.87 23.95 -9.16
N THR A 31 -1.13 24.40 -10.39
CA THR A 31 -2.28 25.27 -10.68
C THR A 31 -3.59 24.51 -10.81
N ASN A 32 -3.59 23.19 -10.97
CA ASN A 32 -4.80 22.53 -11.46
C ASN A 32 -5.28 21.40 -10.55
N MET A 33 -6.50 21.58 -10.03
CA MET A 33 -7.43 20.55 -9.55
C MET A 33 -7.82 19.54 -10.66
N ASP A 34 -6.95 19.29 -11.63
CA ASP A 34 -7.25 18.45 -12.77
C ASP A 34 -7.09 16.97 -12.37
N LEU A 35 -8.08 16.19 -12.77
CA LEU A 35 -8.11 14.76 -12.54
C LEU A 35 -6.98 14.08 -13.33
N TYR A 36 -6.31 13.12 -12.71
CA TYR A 36 -5.33 12.27 -13.40
C TYR A 36 -6.03 11.10 -14.11
N HIS A 37 -5.71 10.87 -15.37
CA HIS A 37 -6.15 9.70 -16.13
C HIS A 37 -5.04 9.27 -17.11
N GLN A 38 -4.85 7.95 -17.27
CA GLN A 38 -3.95 7.38 -18.26
C GLN A 38 -4.51 6.06 -18.81
N SER A 39 -4.61 5.95 -20.14
CA SER A 39 -5.04 4.74 -20.83
C SER A 39 -3.86 3.82 -21.12
N TYR A 40 -4.07 2.50 -20.99
CA TYR A 40 -3.07 1.47 -21.24
C TYR A 40 -3.61 0.44 -22.23
N HIS A 41 -2.84 0.14 -23.28
CA HIS A 41 -3.24 -0.84 -24.31
C HIS A 41 -3.20 -2.29 -23.82
N ARG A 42 -2.42 -2.58 -22.77
CA ARG A 42 -2.25 -3.91 -22.17
C ARG A 42 -2.13 -3.76 -20.66
N VAL A 43 -2.97 -4.47 -19.90
CA VAL A 43 -2.99 -4.46 -18.44
C VAL A 43 -3.19 -5.90 -17.96
N GLY A 44 -2.45 -6.31 -16.93
CA GLY A 44 -2.65 -7.57 -16.21
C GLY A 44 -3.07 -7.29 -14.77
N VAL A 45 -4.03 -8.06 -14.24
CA VAL A 45 -4.48 -7.99 -12.85
C VAL A 45 -4.43 -9.40 -12.28
N VAL A 46 -3.81 -9.55 -11.11
CA VAL A 46 -3.73 -10.81 -10.38
C VAL A 46 -4.41 -10.64 -9.04
N PHE A 47 -5.17 -11.66 -8.64
CA PHE A 47 -5.77 -11.75 -7.31
C PHE A 47 -5.08 -12.89 -6.56
N ALA A 48 -4.73 -12.65 -5.30
CA ALA A 48 -4.21 -13.65 -4.38
C ALA A 48 -5.16 -13.78 -3.19
N SER A 49 -5.36 -15.00 -2.71
CA SER A 49 -6.18 -15.28 -1.53
C SER A 49 -5.42 -16.20 -0.57
N ILE A 50 -5.57 -15.95 0.72
CA ILE A 50 -5.05 -16.84 1.76
C ILE A 50 -6.17 -17.81 2.12
N THR A 51 -6.01 -19.07 1.70
CA THR A 51 -7.00 -20.12 1.96
C THR A 51 -7.08 -20.46 3.44
N ASN A 52 -8.28 -20.75 3.94
CA ASN A 52 -8.53 -21.26 5.30
C ASN A 52 -8.04 -20.35 6.45
N TYR A 53 -7.73 -19.08 6.20
CA TYR A 53 -7.29 -18.16 7.25
C TYR A 53 -8.35 -17.95 8.34
N HIS A 54 -9.64 -18.00 7.97
CA HIS A 54 -10.76 -17.89 8.90
C HIS A 54 -10.83 -19.02 9.93
N GLU A 55 -10.34 -20.23 9.62
CA GLU A 55 -10.30 -21.36 10.56
C GLU A 55 -9.18 -21.21 11.59
N PHE A 56 -8.10 -20.51 11.20
CA PHE A 56 -6.97 -20.18 12.06
C PHE A 56 -7.27 -18.99 13.00
N TYR A 57 -8.22 -18.13 12.61
CA TYR A 57 -8.61 -16.96 13.37
C TYR A 57 -9.52 -17.33 14.56
N MET A 58 -8.98 -17.30 15.78
CA MET A 58 -9.73 -17.51 17.02
C MET A 58 -9.66 -16.29 17.95
N GLU A 59 -10.77 -15.59 18.08
CA GLU A 59 -10.97 -14.52 19.07
C GLU A 59 -11.36 -15.13 20.42
N LEU A 60 -10.34 -15.48 21.22
CA LEU A 60 -10.52 -15.89 22.61
C LEU A 60 -9.91 -14.81 23.52
N ASP A 61 -10.55 -14.53 24.65
CA ASP A 61 -10.03 -13.58 25.66
C ASP A 61 -8.64 -14.00 26.18
N GLY A 62 -8.33 -15.30 26.17
CA GLY A 62 -7.00 -15.83 26.49
C GLY A 62 -5.95 -15.70 25.37
N ASN A 63 -6.34 -15.26 24.16
CA ASN A 63 -5.50 -15.12 22.98
C ASN A 63 -5.44 -13.66 22.48
N ASN A 64 -5.55 -12.69 23.39
CA ASN A 64 -5.45 -11.26 23.06
C ASN A 64 -6.42 -10.83 21.94
N GLN A 65 -7.63 -11.41 21.91
CA GLN A 65 -8.68 -11.15 20.92
C GLN A 65 -8.24 -11.40 19.46
N GLY A 66 -7.37 -12.38 19.23
CA GLY A 66 -6.93 -12.74 17.87
C GLY A 66 -5.85 -11.81 17.28
N MET A 67 -5.28 -10.91 18.09
CA MET A 67 -4.23 -9.98 17.68
C MET A 67 -3.01 -10.68 17.07
N GLU A 68 -2.61 -11.84 17.61
CA GLU A 68 -1.47 -12.60 17.06
C GLU A 68 -1.74 -13.14 15.65
N CYS A 69 -2.99 -13.44 15.32
CA CYS A 69 -3.35 -13.83 13.95
C CYS A 69 -3.16 -12.64 13.01
N LEU A 70 -3.67 -11.45 13.39
CA LEU A 70 -3.48 -10.22 12.60
C LEU A 70 -1.99 -9.85 12.45
N ARG A 71 -1.17 -10.08 13.48
CA ARG A 71 0.27 -9.88 13.40
C ARG A 71 0.91 -10.79 12.35
N LEU A 72 0.58 -12.08 12.36
CA LEU A 72 1.04 -13.02 11.34
C LEU A 72 0.56 -12.62 9.93
N LEU A 73 -0.69 -12.19 9.78
CA LEU A 73 -1.20 -11.71 8.49
C LEU A 73 -0.42 -10.50 8.00
N ASN A 74 -0.14 -9.55 8.89
CA ASN A 74 0.65 -8.38 8.58
C ASN A 74 2.10 -8.74 8.21
N GLU A 75 2.70 -9.74 8.86
CA GLU A 75 4.01 -10.28 8.49
C GLU A 75 3.99 -10.91 7.10
N ILE A 76 2.99 -11.73 6.78
CA ILE A 76 2.85 -12.31 5.43
C ILE A 76 2.74 -11.20 4.37
N ILE A 77 1.89 -10.18 4.59
CA ILE A 77 1.72 -9.07 3.66
C ILE A 77 3.02 -8.25 3.53
N ALA A 78 3.69 -7.95 4.65
CA ALA A 78 4.96 -7.23 4.64
C ALA A 78 6.06 -7.97 3.89
N ASP A 79 6.14 -9.30 4.02
CA ASP A 79 7.09 -10.14 3.26
C ASP A 79 6.80 -10.10 1.74
N PHE A 80 5.54 -9.96 1.33
CA PHE A 80 5.18 -9.72 -0.07
C PHE A 80 5.58 -8.31 -0.52
N ASP A 81 5.26 -7.28 0.26
CA ASP A 81 5.60 -5.89 -0.04
C ASP A 81 7.12 -5.65 -0.13
N GLU A 82 7.93 -6.33 0.71
CA GLU A 82 9.40 -6.25 0.66
C GLU A 82 9.96 -6.82 -0.65
N ARG A 83 9.39 -7.93 -1.13
CA ARG A 83 9.83 -8.56 -2.39
C ARG A 83 9.47 -7.70 -3.60
N ASP A 84 8.37 -6.95 -3.52
CA ASP A 84 7.93 -6.03 -4.58
C ASP A 84 8.70 -4.69 -4.57
N SER A 85 9.37 -4.34 -3.47
CA SER A 85 10.11 -3.07 -3.32
C SER A 85 11.58 -3.11 -3.80
N VAL A 86 12.01 -4.21 -4.44
CA VAL A 86 13.34 -4.36 -5.06
C VAL A 86 13.36 -3.93 -6.55
N GLN A 87 12.51 -2.99 -6.96
CA GLN A 87 12.56 -2.34 -8.28
C GLN A 87 12.72 -0.82 -8.19
#